data_AF-A0A8R1DYJ7-F1
#
_entry.id   AF-A0A8R1DYJ7-F1
#
_cell.length_a   1.000
_cell.length_b   1.000
_cell.length_c   1.000
_cell.angle_alpha   90.00
_cell.angle_beta   90.00
_cell.angle_gamma   90.00
#
_symmetry.space_group_name_H-M   'P 1'
#
loop_
_entity.id
_entity.type
_entity.pdbx_description
1 polymer ?
#
loop_
_entity_poly.entity_id
_entity_poly.type
_entity_poly.pdbx_seq_one_letter_code
_entity_poly.pdbx_strand_id
1 'polypeptide(L)'
;MCKLFVAVALLAITASAHPAPPTGDEVKAELVAAGVSETAAAGLIAVGEKYKDQFVAAKENKEAGKNVFDQFKADADAYIQTQSEADQTAYAAFIQKKKADFQAFHKGA
;
A
#
# COMPACT_ATOMS: atom_id res chain seq x y z
N MET A 1 -3.09 -4.81 -21.71
CA MET A 1 -4.39 -5.08 -21.03
C MET A 1 -4.18 -6.19 -20.01
N CYS A 2 -4.16 -5.85 -18.71
CA CYS A 2 -4.10 -6.83 -17.61
C CYS A 2 -5.07 -6.37 -16.52
N LYS A 3 -6.30 -6.88 -16.63
CA LYS A 3 -7.35 -6.80 -15.61
C LYS A 3 -6.97 -7.76 -14.49
N LEU A 4 -6.34 -7.28 -13.43
CA LEU A 4 -6.22 -8.03 -12.18
C LEU A 4 -6.50 -7.09 -11.00
N PHE A 5 -7.68 -7.29 -10.42
CA PHE A 5 -8.11 -6.74 -9.15
C PHE A 5 -7.11 -7.14 -8.05
N VAL A 6 -6.11 -6.30 -7.79
CA VAL A 6 -5.22 -6.43 -6.63
C VAL A 6 -5.65 -5.36 -5.63
N ALA A 7 -6.88 -5.49 -5.16
CA ALA A 7 -7.53 -4.58 -4.23
C ALA A 7 -7.76 -5.27 -2.88
N VAL A 8 -6.74 -5.92 -2.35
CA VAL A 8 -6.63 -6.33 -0.95
C VAL A 8 -5.13 -6.53 -0.68
N ALA A 9 -4.39 -5.58 -0.14
CA ALA A 9 -3.00 -5.89 0.27
C ALA A 9 -2.31 -4.95 1.28
N LEU A 10 -2.96 -3.93 1.82
CA LEU A 10 -2.35 -3.17 2.94
C LEU A 10 -3.17 -3.20 4.23
N LEU A 11 -4.45 -3.52 4.17
CA LEU A 11 -5.31 -3.63 5.37
C LEU A 11 -5.75 -5.06 5.74
N ALA A 12 -5.41 -6.08 4.93
CA ALA A 12 -5.83 -7.46 5.22
C ALA A 12 -4.68 -8.44 5.49
N ILE A 13 -3.41 -8.07 5.28
CA ILE A 13 -2.28 -8.95 5.63
C ILE A 13 -2.05 -9.00 7.15
N THR A 14 -2.62 -8.06 7.91
CA THR A 14 -2.49 -8.05 9.37
C THR A 14 -3.59 -8.81 10.10
N ALA A 15 -4.71 -9.14 9.44
CA ALA A 15 -5.87 -9.79 10.07
C ALA A 15 -5.57 -11.19 10.68
N SER A 16 -4.40 -11.74 10.42
CA SER A 16 -4.00 -13.10 10.81
C SER A 16 -2.67 -13.20 11.56
N ALA A 17 -1.91 -12.12 11.74
CA ALA A 17 -0.66 -12.16 12.47
C ALA A 17 -0.32 -10.88 13.29
N HIS A 18 -0.90 -9.72 12.98
CA HIS A 18 -0.63 -8.47 13.73
C HIS A 18 -1.93 -7.87 14.26
N PRO A 19 -2.06 -7.65 15.59
CA PRO A 19 -3.30 -7.18 16.23
C PRO A 19 -3.71 -5.75 15.86
N ALA A 20 -2.96 -5.05 15.00
CA ALA A 20 -3.26 -3.71 14.52
C ALA A 20 -2.80 -3.51 13.06
N PRO A 21 -3.45 -2.61 12.29
CA PRO A 21 -2.90 -2.13 11.04
C PRO A 21 -1.53 -1.46 11.27
N PRO A 22 -0.58 -1.57 10.33
CA PRO A 22 0.74 -0.98 10.49
C PRO A 22 0.64 0.54 10.58
N THR A 23 1.46 1.14 11.43
CA THR A 23 1.59 2.59 11.57
C THR A 23 2.30 3.21 10.37
N GLY A 24 2.14 4.53 10.16
CA GLY A 24 2.83 5.25 9.08
C GLY A 24 4.36 5.11 9.16
N ASP A 25 4.93 5.14 10.37
CA ASP A 25 6.36 4.92 10.58
C ASP A 25 6.82 3.50 10.24
N GLU A 26 6.02 2.48 10.56
CA GLU A 26 6.33 1.09 10.16
C GLU A 26 6.33 0.95 8.64
N VAL A 27 5.32 1.49 7.96
CA VAL A 27 5.25 1.46 6.49
C VAL A 27 6.41 2.23 5.87
N LYS A 28 6.78 3.38 6.45
CA LYS A 28 7.94 4.16 5.99
C LYS A 28 9.23 3.37 6.14
N ALA A 29 9.45 2.73 7.30
CA ALA A 29 10.63 1.92 7.55
C ALA A 29 10.73 0.74 6.57
N GLU A 30 9.61 0.08 6.26
CA GLU A 30 9.58 -1.00 5.26
C GLU A 30 9.90 -0.50 3.84
N LEU A 31 9.40 0.68 3.46
CA LEU A 31 9.70 1.31 2.17
C LEU A 31 11.20 1.64 2.06
N VAL A 32 11.77 2.23 3.11
CA VAL A 32 13.21 2.54 3.17
C VAL A 32 14.06 1.27 3.13
N ALA A 33 13.66 0.24 3.88
CA ALA A 33 14.33 -1.07 3.83
C ALA A 33 14.24 -1.73 2.45
N ALA A 34 13.21 -1.42 1.66
CA ALA A 34 13.06 -1.88 0.27
C ALA A 34 13.87 -1.04 -0.74
N GLY A 35 14.57 0.00 -0.29
CA GLY A 35 15.43 0.85 -1.11
C GLY A 35 14.74 2.11 -1.65
N VAL A 36 13.53 2.43 -1.19
CA VAL A 36 12.89 3.73 -1.47
C VAL A 36 13.58 4.78 -0.61
N SER A 37 13.96 5.93 -1.16
CA SER A 37 14.57 7.02 -0.40
C SER A 37 13.65 7.53 0.72
N GLU A 38 14.23 8.09 1.78
CA GLU A 38 13.45 8.61 2.91
C GLU A 38 12.43 9.67 2.49
N THR A 39 12.78 10.54 1.54
CA THR A 39 11.89 11.57 1.01
C THR A 39 10.71 10.96 0.24
N ALA A 40 10.98 10.01 -0.65
CA ALA A 40 9.93 9.32 -1.39
C ALA A 40 9.04 8.49 -0.46
N ALA A 41 9.62 7.81 0.53
CA ALA A 41 8.87 7.08 1.54
C ALA A 41 7.97 8.01 2.37
N ALA A 42 8.47 9.15 2.83
CA ALA A 42 7.69 10.13 3.57
C ALA A 42 6.53 10.71 2.72
N GLY A 43 6.77 10.97 1.43
CA GLY A 43 5.70 11.43 0.53
C GLY A 43 4.62 10.38 0.29
N LEU A 44 4.98 9.10 0.19
CA LEU A 44 4.02 8.00 0.12
C LEU A 44 3.17 7.90 1.40
N ILE A 45 3.76 8.10 2.58
CA ILE A 45 3.00 8.18 3.84
C ILE A 45 2.03 9.36 3.80
N ALA A 46 2.49 10.55 3.39
CA ALA A 46 1.64 11.72 3.28
C ALA A 46 0.48 11.52 2.29
N VAL A 47 0.67 10.76 1.21
CA VAL A 47 -0.44 10.34 0.34
C VAL A 47 -1.43 9.46 1.11
N GLY A 48 -0.96 8.45 1.84
CA GLY A 48 -1.83 7.58 2.65
C GLY A 48 -2.63 8.31 3.72
N GLU A 49 -2.02 9.29 4.39
CA GLU A 49 -2.68 10.10 5.43
C GLU A 49 -3.89 10.88 4.89
N LYS A 50 -3.87 11.32 3.62
CA LYS A 50 -5.00 12.00 2.96
C LYS A 50 -6.26 11.13 2.84
N TYR A 51 -6.11 9.81 2.93
CA TYR A 51 -7.20 8.84 2.76
C TYR A 51 -7.64 8.20 4.07
N LYS A 52 -6.97 8.51 5.19
CA LYS A 52 -7.22 7.86 6.49
C LYS A 52 -8.69 7.94 6.90
N ASP A 53 -9.28 9.13 6.83
CA ASP A 53 -10.67 9.35 7.25
C ASP A 53 -11.66 8.69 6.28
N GLN A 54 -11.37 8.67 4.98
CA GLN A 54 -12.18 7.95 3.99
C GLN A 54 -12.13 6.43 4.22
N PHE A 55 -10.99 5.87 4.60
CA PHE A 55 -10.89 4.45 4.97
C PHE A 55 -11.69 4.12 6.23
N VAL A 56 -11.65 5.00 7.24
CA VAL A 56 -12.48 4.84 8.45
C VAL A 56 -13.96 4.89 8.09
N ALA A 57 -14.38 5.87 7.29
CA ALA A 57 -15.76 6.02 6.85
C ALA A 57 -16.24 4.83 5.98
N ALA A 58 -15.32 4.21 5.24
CA ALA A 58 -15.62 3.10 4.35
C ALA A 58 -15.45 1.71 4.97
N LYS A 59 -15.07 1.62 6.27
CA LYS A 59 -14.70 0.36 6.94
C LYS A 59 -15.77 -0.75 6.82
N GLU A 60 -17.04 -0.39 6.88
CA GLU A 60 -18.16 -1.34 6.84
C GLU A 60 -18.76 -1.53 5.43
N ASN A 61 -18.29 -0.76 4.44
CA ASN A 61 -18.76 -0.82 3.07
C ASN A 61 -17.62 -1.23 2.13
N LYS A 62 -17.66 -2.49 1.70
CA LYS A 62 -16.64 -3.09 0.84
C LYS A 62 -16.45 -2.34 -0.49
N GLU A 63 -17.53 -1.83 -1.10
CA GLU A 63 -17.46 -1.11 -2.36
C GLU A 63 -16.85 0.29 -2.17
N ALA A 64 -17.28 1.00 -1.12
CA ALA A 64 -16.68 2.29 -0.76
C ALA A 64 -15.19 2.12 -0.41
N GLY A 65 -14.83 1.09 0.37
CA GLY A 65 -13.45 0.82 0.76
C GLY A 65 -12.57 0.50 -0.45
N LYS A 66 -13.12 -0.23 -1.43
CA LYS A 66 -12.44 -0.48 -2.70
C LYS A 66 -12.21 0.82 -3.48
N ASN A 67 -13.21 1.70 -3.58
CA ASN A 67 -13.07 2.97 -4.29
C ASN A 67 -12.02 3.88 -3.65
N VAL A 68 -12.02 3.99 -2.31
CA VAL A 68 -10.99 4.75 -1.56
C VAL A 68 -9.61 4.16 -1.83
N PHE A 69 -9.49 2.82 -1.82
CA PHE A 69 -8.24 2.14 -2.13
C PHE A 69 -7.75 2.40 -3.56
N ASP A 70 -8.62 2.32 -4.55
CA ASP A 70 -8.25 2.58 -5.95
C ASP A 70 -7.76 4.02 -6.15
N GLN A 71 -8.38 5.00 -5.46
CA GLN A 71 -7.94 6.39 -5.48
C GLN A 71 -6.59 6.58 -4.80
N PHE A 72 -6.44 6.06 -3.57
CA PHE A 72 -5.17 6.08 -2.84
C PHE A 72 -4.03 5.50 -3.69
N LYS A 73 -4.28 4.36 -4.33
CA LYS A 73 -3.31 3.72 -5.20
C LYS A 73 -2.94 4.62 -6.37
N ALA A 74 -3.92 5.20 -7.06
CA ALA A 74 -3.66 6.09 -8.19
C ALA A 74 -2.80 7.30 -7.79
N ASP A 75 -3.08 7.91 -6.64
CA ASP A 75 -2.29 9.03 -6.12
C ASP A 75 -0.86 8.61 -5.71
N ALA A 76 -0.70 7.43 -5.12
CA ALA A 76 0.61 6.89 -4.78
C ALA A 76 1.45 6.56 -6.03
N ASP A 77 0.82 5.95 -7.04
CA ASP A 77 1.43 5.69 -8.35
C ASP A 77 1.80 7.00 -9.07
N ALA A 78 0.93 8.02 -9.05
CA ALA A 78 1.22 9.33 -9.61
C ALA A 78 2.37 10.03 -8.87
N TYR A 79 2.41 9.94 -7.54
CA TYR A 79 3.49 10.49 -6.73
C TYR A 79 4.83 9.82 -7.05
N ILE A 80 4.89 8.48 -7.04
CA ILE A 80 6.17 7.78 -7.25
C ILE A 80 6.74 8.03 -8.65
N GLN A 81 5.89 8.23 -9.66
CA GLN A 81 6.32 8.61 -11.01
C GLN A 81 7.08 9.95 -11.09
N THR A 82 6.92 10.81 -10.08
CA THR A 82 7.68 12.08 -9.97
C THR A 82 9.03 11.91 -9.27
N GLN A 83 9.28 10.74 -8.67
CA GLN A 83 10.52 10.43 -7.94
C GLN A 83 11.58 9.84 -8.89
N SER A 84 12.79 9.61 -8.37
CA SER A 84 13.92 9.07 -9.15
C SER A 84 13.61 7.67 -9.70
N GLU A 85 14.26 7.27 -10.80
CA GLU A 85 14.11 5.91 -11.36
C GLU A 85 14.44 4.81 -10.33
N ALA A 86 15.42 5.07 -9.45
CA ALA A 86 15.75 4.18 -8.34
C ALA A 86 14.58 4.01 -7.36
N ASP A 87 13.92 5.11 -6.97
CA ASP A 87 12.75 5.08 -6.08
C ASP A 87 11.56 4.37 -6.73
N GLN A 88 11.31 4.65 -8.01
CA GLN A 88 10.27 3.98 -8.79
C GLN A 88 10.49 2.47 -8.85
N THR A 89 11.73 2.04 -9.10
CA THR A 89 12.10 0.62 -9.17
C THR A 89 11.96 -0.06 -7.81
N ALA A 90 12.48 0.57 -6.74
CA ALA A 90 12.39 0.05 -5.38
C ALA A 90 10.93 -0.08 -4.91
N TYR A 91 10.11 0.93 -5.19
CA TYR A 91 8.68 0.91 -4.86
C TYR A 91 7.94 -0.18 -5.65
N ALA A 92 8.20 -0.33 -6.96
CA ALA A 92 7.60 -1.40 -7.75
C ALA A 92 7.94 -2.79 -7.22
N ALA A 93 9.21 -3.01 -6.83
CA ALA A 93 9.65 -4.25 -6.21
C ALA A 93 8.96 -4.49 -4.85
N PHE A 94 8.84 -3.45 -4.03
CA PHE A 94 8.10 -3.50 -2.76
C PHE A 94 6.64 -3.92 -2.96
N ILE A 95 5.93 -3.33 -3.92
CA ILE A 95 4.53 -3.67 -4.22
C ILE A 95 4.41 -5.12 -4.73
N GLN A 96 5.35 -5.57 -5.58
CA GLN A 96 5.36 -6.97 -6.02
C GLN A 96 5.57 -7.94 -4.86
N LYS A 97 6.49 -7.64 -3.93
CA LYS A 97 6.73 -8.45 -2.73
C LYS A 97 5.47 -8.53 -1.87
N LYS A 98 4.85 -7.40 -1.52
CA LYS A 98 3.61 -7.36 -0.72
C LYS A 98 2.47 -8.14 -1.39
N LYS A 99 2.36 -8.07 -2.72
CA LYS A 99 1.40 -8.87 -3.50
C LYS A 99 1.70 -10.37 -3.44
N ALA A 100 2.97 -10.78 -3.46
CA ALA A 100 3.37 -12.17 -3.33
C ALA A 100 3.06 -12.69 -1.93
N ASP A 101 3.40 -11.93 -0.89
CA ASP A 101 3.13 -12.26 0.51
C ASP A 101 1.62 -12.45 0.76
N PHE A 102 0.79 -11.56 0.21
CA PHE A 102 -0.66 -11.69 0.31
C PHE A 102 -1.22 -12.94 -0.37
N GLN A 103 -0.71 -13.27 -1.57
CA GLN A 103 -1.12 -14.48 -2.29
C GLN A 103 -0.67 -15.75 -1.57
N ALA A 104 0.52 -15.76 -1.00
CA ALA A 104 1.03 -16.86 -0.21
C ALA A 104 0.17 -17.07 1.05
N PHE A 105 -0.20 -15.98 1.72
CA PHE A 105 -1.08 -16.01 2.88
C PHE A 105 -2.46 -16.61 2.56
N HIS A 106 -3.05 -16.27 1.41
CA HIS A 106 -4.33 -16.83 0.97
C HIS A 106 -4.26 -18.26 0.41
N LYS A 107 -3.08 -18.76 0.01
CA LYS A 107 -2.92 -20.17 -0.44
C LYS A 107 -2.70 -21.14 0.72
N GLY A 108 -2.36 -20.65 1.90
CA GLY A 108 -2.13 -21.46 3.11
C GLY A 108 -3.32 -21.55 4.07
N ALA A 109 -4.47 -20.96 3.71
CA ALA A 109 -5.71 -20.96 4.49
C ALA A 109 -6.79 -21.85 3.87
#